data_AF-A0AA40ZST3-F1
#
_entry.id   AF-A0AA40ZST3-F1
#
_cell.length_a   1.000
_cell.length_b   1.000
_cell.length_c   1.000
_cell.angle_alpha   90.00
_cell.angle_beta   90.00
_cell.angle_gamma   90.00
#
_symmetry.space_group_name_H-M   'P 1'
#
loop_
_entity.id
_entity.type
_entity.pdbx_description
1 polymer ?
#
loop_
_entity_poly.entity_id
_entity_poly.type
_entity_poly.pdbx_seq_one_letter_code
_entity_poly.pdbx_strand_id
1 'polypeptide(L)' 'MYFVLDTLIKWLNYHMENWKAMAERPFVWGSFVWNMFDFGAAHRTEGDRPGVNDKGLVTRDRKIRKDAFYL' A
#
# COMPACT_ATOMS: atom_id res chain seq x y z
N MET A 1 -12.00 -6.56 -14.65
CA MET A 1 -12.66 -6.71 -13.34
C MET A 1 -11.92 -7.64 -12.39
N TYR A 2 -11.37 -8.77 -12.85
CA TYR A 2 -10.62 -9.71 -12.00
C TYR A 2 -9.23 -9.23 -11.52
N PHE A 3 -8.49 -8.47 -12.34
CA PHE A 3 -7.13 -8.00 -11.99
C PHE A 3 -7.11 -6.98 -10.83
N VAL A 4 -8.15 -6.14 -10.72
CA VAL A 4 -8.27 -5.09 -9.68
C VAL A 4 -8.52 -5.70 -8.29
N LEU A 5 -9.32 -6.77 -8.21
CA LEU A 5 -9.59 -7.49 -6.97
C LEU A 5 -8.35 -8.21 -6.43
N ASP A 6 -7.55 -8.78 -7.33
CA ASP A 6 -6.35 -9.56 -6.96
C ASP A 6 -5.26 -8.66 -6.35
N THR A 7 -5.11 -7.44 -6.87
CA THR A 7 -4.21 -6.44 -6.28
C THR A 7 -4.68 -5.97 -4.90
N LEU A 8 -5.99 -5.77 -4.67
CA LEU A 8 -6.52 -5.28 -3.40
C LEU A 8 -6.27 -6.28 -2.25
N ILE A 9 -6.57 -7.56 -2.50
CA ILE A 9 -6.38 -8.63 -1.51
C ILE A 9 -4.89 -8.85 -1.24
N LYS A 10 -4.04 -8.82 -2.27
CA LYS A 10 -2.60 -8.97 -2.13
C LYS A 10 -1.98 -7.89 -1.24
N TRP A 11 -2.34 -6.62 -1.44
CA TRP A 11 -1.81 -5.52 -0.63
C TRP A 11 -2.31 -5.58 0.81
N LEU A 12 -3.58 -5.93 1.04
CA LEU A 12 -4.12 -6.15 2.39
C LEU A 12 -3.33 -7.22 3.14
N ASN A 13 -3.15 -8.39 2.54
CA ASN A 13 -2.39 -9.50 3.14
C ASN A 13 -0.93 -9.10 3.41
N TYR A 14 -0.29 -8.35 2.51
CA TYR A 14 1.07 -7.85 2.73
C TYR A 14 1.15 -6.99 4.00
N HIS A 15 0.20 -6.07 4.21
CA HIS A 15 0.19 -5.24 5.41
C HIS A 15 -0.12 -6.04 6.68
N MET A 16 -1.05 -6.99 6.64
CA MET A 16 -1.36 -7.85 7.78
C MET A 16 -0.14 -8.64 8.27
N GLU A 17 0.58 -9.28 7.35
CA GLU A 17 1.72 -10.12 7.71
C GLU A 17 2.92 -9.28 8.19
N ASN A 18 3.19 -8.14 7.55
CA ASN A 18 4.26 -7.24 8.02
C ASN A 18 3.91 -6.60 9.37
N TRP A 19 2.64 -6.25 9.60
CA TRP A 19 2.20 -5.69 10.88
C TRP A 19 2.41 -6.68 12.03
N LYS A 20 1.99 -7.95 11.86
CA LYS A 20 2.27 -9.03 12.82
C LYS A 20 3.76 -9.17 13.10
N ALA A 21 4.58 -9.22 12.05
CA ALA A 21 6.02 -9.35 12.19
C ALA A 21 6.65 -8.17 12.95
N MET A 22 6.19 -6.93 12.72
CA MET A 22 6.68 -5.77 13.46
C MET A 22 6.22 -5.77 14.92
N ALA A 23 4.97 -6.15 15.19
CA ALA A 23 4.42 -6.25 16.54
C ALA A 23 5.18 -7.26 17.43
N GLU A 24 5.73 -8.32 16.83
CA GLU A 24 6.55 -9.33 17.52
C GLU A 24 7.98 -8.86 17.86
N ARG A 25 8.42 -7.69 17.38
CA ARG A 25 9.82 -7.24 17.47
C ARG A 25 9.94 -5.91 18.23
N PRO A 26 9.80 -5.91 19.58
CA PRO A 26 9.82 -4.68 20.37
C PRO A 26 11.16 -3.92 20.35
N PHE A 27 12.24 -4.56 19.89
CA PHE A 27 13.53 -3.90 19.66
C PHE A 27 13.53 -2.98 18.43
N VAL A 28 12.53 -3.08 17.54
CA VAL A 28 12.32 -2.16 16.43
C VAL A 28 11.65 -0.90 16.98
N TRP A 29 12.42 0.17 17.12
CA TRP A 29 11.95 1.42 17.71
C TRP A 29 10.93 2.19 16.86
N GLY A 30 10.83 1.87 15.57
CA GLY A 30 9.89 2.50 14.66
C GLY A 30 9.78 1.78 13.31
N SER A 31 8.58 1.78 12.74
CA SER A 31 8.29 1.27 11.41
C SER A 31 7.50 2.32 10.63
N PHE A 32 7.82 2.48 9.34
CA PHE A 32 7.22 3.51 8.49
C PHE A 32 6.68 2.87 7.23
N VAL A 33 5.38 3.02 7.00
CA VAL A 33 4.74 2.52 5.78
C VAL A 33 5.24 3.33 4.58
N TRP A 34 5.66 2.62 3.52
CA TRP A 34 5.84 3.19 2.20
C TRP A 34 4.66 2.76 1.29
N ASN A 35 3.63 3.60 1.13
CA ASN A 35 3.57 4.97 1.63
C ASN A 35 2.14 5.42 1.93
N MET A 36 1.96 6.64 2.46
CA MET A 36 0.64 7.08 2.88
C MET A 36 -0.33 7.34 1.71
N PHE A 37 0.17 7.93 0.61
CA PHE A 37 -0.67 8.37 -0.51
C PHE A 37 -0.03 8.02 -1.85
N ASP A 38 -0.80 7.51 -2.82
CA ASP A 38 -0.24 7.34 -4.16
C ASP A 38 0.39 8.66 -4.65
N PHE A 39 1.52 8.59 -5.34
CA PHE A 39 2.27 9.78 -5.77
C PHE A 39 2.85 9.62 -7.18
N GLY A 40 3.24 10.75 -7.78
CA GLY A 40 3.79 10.77 -9.13
C GLY A 40 5.21 10.21 -9.18
N ALA A 41 5.45 9.29 -10.11
CA ALA A 41 6.75 8.72 -10.40
C ALA A 41 6.85 8.45 -11.92
N ALA A 42 7.25 9.46 -12.69
CA ALA A 42 7.14 9.47 -14.16
C ALA A 42 7.76 8.26 -14.86
N HIS A 43 8.80 7.66 -14.29
CA HIS A 43 9.50 6.50 -14.85
C HIS A 43 8.76 5.16 -14.67
N ARG A 44 7.69 5.08 -13.86
CA ARG A 44 6.99 3.82 -13.58
C ARG A 44 6.03 3.43 -14.69
N THR A 45 6.03 2.15 -15.07
CA THR A 45 5.14 1.54 -16.06
C THR A 45 4.52 0.25 -15.50
N GLU A 46 3.93 0.34 -14.31
CA GLU A 46 3.36 -0.78 -13.55
C GLU A 46 1.94 -0.43 -13.04
N GLY A 47 1.23 -1.42 -12.50
CA GLY A 47 -0.10 -1.22 -11.92
C GLY A 47 -1.14 -0.80 -12.96
N ASP A 48 -2.11 0.01 -12.53
CA ASP A 48 -3.26 0.40 -13.37
C ASP A 48 -2.94 1.56 -14.34
N ARG A 49 -1.86 2.31 -14.12
CA ARG A 49 -1.48 3.47 -14.96
C ARG A 49 0.02 3.82 -14.85
N PRO A 50 0.66 4.25 -15.95
CA PRO A 50 2.04 4.71 -15.90
C PRO A 50 2.18 6.02 -15.09
N GLY A 51 3.40 6.29 -14.66
CA GLY A 51 3.78 7.54 -14.00
C GLY A 51 3.34 7.65 -12.54
N VAL A 52 2.91 6.55 -11.90
CA VAL A 52 2.40 6.55 -10.52
C VAL A 52 3.04 5.46 -9.69
N ASN A 53 3.38 5.80 -8.45
CA ASN A 53 3.58 4.83 -7.39
C ASN A 53 2.25 4.64 -6.66
N ASP A 54 1.68 3.45 -6.79
CA ASP A 54 0.36 3.04 -6.32
C ASP A 54 0.39 2.28 -4.98
N LYS A 55 1.49 2.37 -4.24
CA LYS A 55 1.70 1.73 -2.92
C LYS A 55 1.10 2.53 -1.76
N GLY A 56 0.34 3.59 -2.06
CA GLY A 56 -0.33 4.40 -1.06
C GLY A 56 -1.38 3.62 -0.29
N LEU A 57 -1.54 3.86 1.01
CA LEU A 57 -2.74 3.43 1.75
C LEU A 57 -4.00 4.19 1.30
N VAL A 58 -3.81 5.38 0.74
CA VAL A 58 -4.86 6.26 0.22
C VAL A 58 -4.51 6.70 -1.20
N THR A 59 -5.52 6.95 -2.04
CA THR A 59 -5.30 7.43 -3.41
C THR A 59 -4.65 8.82 -3.47
N ARG A 60 -4.04 9.16 -4.61
CA ARG A 60 -3.35 10.44 -4.86
C ARG A 60 -4.27 11.65 -4.67
N ASP A 61 -5.55 11.54 -4.98
CA ASP A 61 -6.53 12.61 -4.79
C ASP A 61 -7.16 12.62 -3.39
N ARG A 62 -6.72 11.70 -2.51
CA ARG A 62 -7.15 11.55 -1.11
C ARG A 62 -8.62 11.15 -0.94
N LYS A 63 -9.30 10.73 -2.01
CA LYS A 63 -10.73 10.40 -1.97
C LYS A 63 -11.01 8.97 -1.52
N ILE A 64 -10.12 8.03 -1.83
CA ILE A 64 -10.34 6.61 -1.55
C ILE A 64 -9.26 6.14 -0.57
N ARG A 65 -9.69 5.61 0.57
CA ARG A 65 -8.87 4.84 1.51
C ARG A 65 -8.94 3.38 1.10
N LYS A 66 -7.79 2.74 0.85
CA LYS A 66 -7.73 1.33 0.48
C LYS A 66 -7.94 0.47 1.73
N ASP A 67 -8.24 -0.82 1.56
CA ASP A 67 -8.57 -1.71 2.69
C ASP A 67 -7.47 -1.72 3.76
N ALA A 68 -6.19 -1.70 3.35
CA ALA A 68 -5.04 -1.65 4.26
C ALA A 68 -4.95 -0.37 5.12
N PHE A 69 -5.70 0.69 4.80
CA PHE A 69 -5.80 1.88 5.66
C PHE A 69 -6.59 1.61 6.95
N TYR A 70 -7.54 0.66 6.90
CA TYR A 70 -8.45 0.36 8.00
C TYR A 70 -8.01 -0.83 8.87
N LEU A 71 -6.90 -1.45 8.50
CA LEU A 71 -6.26 -2.50 9.29
C LEU A 71 -5.67 -1.93 10.58
#